data_AF-A0A4R4QD58-F1
#
_entry.id   AF-A0A4R4QD58-F1
#
_cell.length_a   1.000
_cell.length_b   1.000
_cell.length_c   1.000
_cell.angle_alpha   90.00
_cell.angle_beta   90.00
_cell.angle_gamma   90.00
#
_symmetry.space_group_name_H-M   'P 1'
#
loop_
_entity.id
_entity.type
_entity.pdbx_description
1 polymer ?
#
loop_
_entity_poly.entity_id
_entity_poly.type
_entity_poly.pdbx_seq_one_letter_code
_entity_poly.pdbx_strand_id
1 'polypeptide(L)'
;MTGEVPNPYKHAVGRALPTLRSQAHAAAIALEAAKKAFAAGAWTGGASGAFSADLQGRDRAVKAAATACVTELETIYRGEPEQVAPTAWQVRWRNQGRVE
;
A
#
# COMPACT_ATOMS: atom_id res chain seq x y z
N MET A 1 -3.26 -38.35 11.22
CA MET A 1 -3.96 -37.06 11.33
C MET A 1 -3.21 -36.04 10.51
N THR A 2 -3.64 -35.76 9.27
CA THR A 2 -3.19 -34.56 8.55
C THR A 2 -4.02 -33.39 9.06
N GLY A 3 -3.64 -32.84 10.21
CA GLY A 3 -4.31 -31.67 10.77
C GLY A 3 -3.98 -30.44 9.95
N GLU A 4 -4.99 -29.61 9.66
CA GLU A 4 -4.77 -28.28 9.12
C GLU A 4 -4.10 -27.38 10.18
N VAL A 5 -3.25 -26.46 9.74
CA VAL A 5 -2.54 -25.50 10.59
C VAL A 5 -2.92 -24.07 10.19
N PRO A 6 -2.88 -23.10 11.12
CA PRO A 6 -3.12 -21.69 10.78
C PRO A 6 -2.18 -21.21 9.67
N ASN A 7 -2.70 -20.46 8.70
CA ASN A 7 -1.96 -19.95 7.56
C ASN A 7 -1.03 -18.79 7.99
N PRO A 8 0.29 -18.99 8.14
CA PRO A 8 1.17 -17.95 8.65
C PRO A 8 1.44 -16.86 7.61
N TYR A 9 1.25 -17.16 6.32
CA TYR A 9 1.31 -16.17 5.24
C TYR A 9 0.13 -15.19 5.33
N LYS A 10 -1.10 -15.69 5.43
CA LYS A 10 -2.29 -14.85 5.63
C LYS A 10 -2.17 -13.94 6.84
N HIS A 11 -1.73 -14.49 7.98
CA HIS A 11 -1.47 -13.68 9.18
C HIS A 11 -0.41 -12.60 8.96
N ALA A 12 0.65 -12.89 8.21
CA ALA A 12 1.68 -11.90 7.91
C ALA A 12 1.16 -10.77 7.01
N VAL A 13 0.42 -11.11 5.96
CA VAL A 13 -0.27 -10.15 5.09
C VAL A 13 -1.24 -9.28 5.90
N GLY A 14 -2.05 -9.91 6.77
CA GLY A 14 -2.98 -9.22 7.66
C GLY A 14 -2.30 -8.22 8.60
N ARG A 15 -1.11 -8.54 9.12
CA ARG A 15 -0.31 -7.61 9.95
C ARG A 15 0.27 -6.43 9.15
N ALA A 16 0.54 -6.61 7.86
CA ALA A 16 1.08 -5.55 7.01
C ALA A 16 0.01 -4.55 6.56
N LEU A 17 -1.25 -4.99 6.39
CA LEU A 17 -2.36 -4.17 5.89
C LEU A 17 -2.57 -2.83 6.64
N PRO A 18 -2.60 -2.77 7.98
CA PRO A 18 -2.78 -1.50 8.70
C PRO A 18 -1.67 -0.49 8.40
N THR A 19 -0.42 -0.96 8.32
CA THR A 19 0.74 -0.12 8.03
C THR A 19 0.64 0.44 6.61
N LEU A 20 0.33 -0.42 5.63
CA LEU A 20 0.19 0.00 4.24
C LEU A 20 -0.95 1.03 4.07
N ARG A 21 -2.11 0.80 4.71
CA ARG A 21 -3.23 1.76 4.70
C ARG A 21 -2.84 3.10 5.32
N SER A 22 -2.12 3.09 6.44
CA SER A 22 -1.65 4.31 7.09
C SER A 22 -0.68 5.10 6.21
N GLN A 23 0.28 4.42 5.56
CA GLN A 23 1.24 5.04 4.64
C GLN A 23 0.55 5.64 3.41
N ALA A 24 -0.39 4.90 2.81
CA ALA A 24 -1.22 5.38 1.70
C ALA A 24 -1.98 6.66 2.08
N HIS A 25 -2.57 6.68 3.28
CA HIS A 25 -3.29 7.84 3.79
C HIS A 25 -2.36 9.05 4.06
N ALA A 26 -1.19 8.81 4.67
CA ALA A 26 -0.21 9.86 4.95
C ALA A 26 0.29 10.55 3.67
N ALA A 27 0.56 9.77 2.62
CA ALA A 27 0.97 10.31 1.31
C ALA A 27 -0.12 11.21 0.69
N ALA A 28 -1.39 10.78 0.78
CA ALA A 28 -2.52 11.58 0.30
C ALA A 28 -2.68 12.89 1.09
N ILE A 29 -2.54 12.86 2.42
CA ILE A 29 -2.62 14.06 3.26
C ILE A 29 -1.52 15.06 2.89
N ALA A 30 -0.28 14.60 2.73
CA ALA A 30 0.85 15.48 2.44
C ALA A 30 0.65 16.24 1.11
N LEU A 31 0.16 15.56 0.07
CA LEU A 31 -0.10 16.17 -1.23
C LEU A 31 -1.30 17.13 -1.20
N GLU A 32 -2.35 16.80 -0.46
CA GLU A 32 -3.48 17.71 -0.24
C GLU A 32 -3.06 18.97 0.54
N ALA A 33 -2.18 18.84 1.54
CA ALA A 33 -1.64 19.98 2.27
C ALA A 33 -0.84 20.91 1.33
N ALA A 34 0.01 20.34 0.46
CA ALA A 34 0.74 21.11 -0.54
C ALA A 34 -0.19 21.84 -1.52
N LYS A 35 -1.25 21.16 -2.01
CA LYS A 35 -2.25 21.77 -2.90
C LYS A 35 -2.98 22.93 -2.22
N LYS A 36 -3.38 22.76 -0.96
CA LYS A 36 -4.04 23.81 -0.16
C LYS A 36 -3.13 25.02 0.05
N ALA A 37 -1.85 24.80 0.36
CA ALA A 37 -0.90 25.89 0.50
C ALA A 37 -0.74 26.69 -0.81
N PHE A 38 -0.66 26.00 -1.95
CA PHE A 38 -0.62 26.65 -3.27
C PHE A 38 -1.90 27.45 -3.57
N ALA A 39 -3.07 26.87 -3.30
CA ALA A 39 -4.35 27.55 -3.48
C ALA A 39 -4.49 28.79 -2.59
N ALA A 40 -3.87 28.78 -1.40
CA ALA A 40 -3.83 29.92 -0.49
C ALA A 40 -2.80 31.00 -0.88
N GLY A 41 -2.11 30.84 -2.01
CA GLY A 41 -1.15 31.82 -2.50
C GLY A 41 0.23 31.73 -1.83
N ALA A 42 0.59 30.58 -1.25
CA ALA A 42 1.91 30.39 -0.64
C ALA A 42 3.08 30.63 -1.62
N TRP A 43 2.82 30.53 -2.93
CA TRP A 43 3.77 30.94 -3.96
C TRP A 43 3.05 31.53 -5.18
N THR A 44 3.43 32.76 -5.53
CA THR A 44 3.00 33.45 -6.74
C THR A 44 4.24 33.84 -7.55
N GLY A 45 4.33 33.41 -8.81
CA GLY A 45 5.49 33.65 -9.67
C GLY A 45 5.38 32.94 -11.01
N GLY A 46 6.25 33.26 -11.97
CA GLY A 46 6.13 32.79 -13.36
C GLY A 46 6.09 31.26 -13.53
N ALA A 47 6.66 30.50 -12.59
CA ALA A 47 6.65 29.03 -12.62
C ALA A 47 5.55 28.38 -11.75
N SER A 48 4.75 29.16 -11.00
CA SER A 48 3.79 28.59 -10.04
C SER A 48 2.67 27.79 -10.71
N GLY A 49 2.25 28.20 -11.92
CA GLY A 49 1.26 27.48 -12.71
C GLY A 49 1.74 26.10 -13.16
N ALA A 50 2.97 26.01 -13.70
CA ALA A 50 3.57 24.75 -14.13
C ALA A 50 3.79 23.80 -12.94
N PHE A 51 4.27 24.31 -11.81
CA PHE A 51 4.41 23.52 -10.60
C PHE A 51 3.06 23.01 -10.08
N SER A 52 2.03 23.85 -10.06
CA SER A 52 0.69 23.45 -9.63
C SER A 52 0.13 22.30 -10.49
N ALA A 53 0.35 22.35 -11.81
CA ALA A 53 -0.03 21.27 -12.72
C ALA A 53 0.74 19.96 -12.44
N ASP A 54 2.07 20.04 -12.23
CA ASP A 54 2.88 18.87 -11.87
C ASP A 54 2.44 18.27 -10.52
N LEU A 55 2.18 19.11 -9.52
CA LEU A 55 1.68 18.68 -8.22
C LEU A 55 0.33 17.94 -8.33
N GLN A 56 -0.59 18.41 -9.17
CA GLN A 56 -1.86 17.72 -9.45
C GLN A 56 -1.64 16.38 -10.16
N GLY A 57 -0.69 16.32 -11.09
CA GLY A 57 -0.30 15.07 -11.76
C GLY A 57 0.23 14.04 -10.76
N ARG A 58 1.13 14.46 -9.87
CA ARG A 58 1.71 13.62 -8.82
C ARG A 58 0.65 13.17 -7.79
N ASP A 59 -0.26 14.06 -7.39
CA ASP A 59 -1.39 13.72 -6.51
C ASP A 59 -2.23 12.57 -7.06
N ARG A 60 -2.58 12.63 -8.35
CA ARG A 60 -3.32 11.56 -9.02
C ARG A 60 -2.51 10.26 -9.08
N ALA A 61 -1.24 10.33 -9.48
CA ALA A 61 -0.37 9.16 -9.61
C ALA A 61 -0.14 8.45 -8.26
N VAL A 62 0.15 9.21 -7.20
CA VAL A 62 0.38 8.67 -5.85
C VAL A 62 -0.89 8.04 -5.30
N LYS A 63 -2.06 8.70 -5.43
CA LYS A 63 -3.33 8.13 -4.96
C LYS A 63 -3.68 6.83 -5.70
N ALA A 64 -3.46 6.80 -7.01
CA ALA A 64 -3.70 5.60 -7.82
C ALA A 64 -2.77 4.45 -7.39
N ALA A 65 -1.47 4.71 -7.27
CA ALA A 65 -0.49 3.70 -6.86
C ALA A 65 -0.74 3.20 -5.43
N ALA A 66 -1.04 4.11 -4.49
CA ALA A 66 -1.34 3.77 -3.11
C ALA A 66 -2.62 2.92 -3.00
N THR A 67 -3.66 3.28 -3.76
CA THR A 67 -4.90 2.49 -3.83
C THR A 67 -4.63 1.11 -4.41
N ALA A 68 -3.89 1.02 -5.53
CA ALA A 68 -3.54 -0.24 -6.15
C ALA A 68 -2.79 -1.18 -5.19
N CYS A 69 -1.77 -0.67 -4.49
CA CYS A 69 -1.03 -1.45 -3.48
C CYS A 69 -1.94 -1.98 -2.35
N VAL A 70 -2.80 -1.12 -1.80
CA VAL A 70 -3.73 -1.54 -0.74
C VAL A 70 -4.71 -2.59 -1.26
N THR A 71 -5.30 -2.36 -2.44
CA THR A 71 -6.25 -3.28 -3.06
C THR A 71 -5.62 -4.64 -3.37
N GLU A 72 -4.38 -4.65 -3.88
CA GLU A 72 -3.66 -5.89 -4.18
C GLU A 72 -3.42 -6.70 -2.90
N LEU A 73 -2.90 -6.06 -1.85
CA LEU A 73 -2.64 -6.74 -0.58
C LEU A 73 -3.93 -7.21 0.11
N GLU A 74 -5.01 -6.44 0.01
CA GLU A 74 -6.32 -6.85 0.49
C GLU A 74 -6.89 -8.03 -0.29
N THR A 75 -6.71 -8.04 -1.61
CA THR A 75 -7.14 -9.15 -2.47
C THR A 75 -6.42 -10.42 -2.07
N ILE A 76 -5.10 -10.35 -1.89
CA ILE A 76 -4.29 -11.47 -1.40
C ILE A 76 -4.81 -11.94 -0.03
N TYR A 77 -4.98 -11.03 0.92
CA TYR A 77 -5.45 -11.38 2.26
C TYR A 77 -6.81 -12.09 2.25
N ARG A 78 -7.77 -11.58 1.46
CA ARG A 78 -9.12 -12.16 1.37
C ARG A 78 -9.13 -13.48 0.61
N GLY A 79 -8.24 -13.66 -0.36
CA GLY A 79 -8.13 -14.88 -1.16
C GLY A 79 -7.45 -16.04 -0.46
N GLU A 80 -6.64 -15.78 0.57
CA GLU A 80 -5.95 -16.84 1.32
C GLU A 80 -6.89 -17.55 2.32
N PRO A 81 -6.82 -18.88 2.46
CA PRO A 81 -7.56 -19.62 3.48
C PRO A 81 -7.00 -19.36 4.88
N GLU A 82 -7.85 -19.48 5.91
CA GLU A 82 -7.44 -19.34 7.33
C GLU A 82 -6.53 -20.49 7.79
N GLN A 83 -6.79 -21.70 7.29
CA GLN A 83 -6.02 -22.90 7.60
C GLN A 83 -5.51 -23.55 6.32
N VAL A 84 -4.36 -24.20 6.40
CA VAL A 84 -3.68 -24.85 5.27
C VAL A 84 -3.09 -26.18 5.73
N ALA A 85 -2.80 -27.07 4.77
CA ALA A 85 -2.01 -28.26 5.07
C ALA A 85 -0.62 -27.87 5.62
N PRO A 86 -0.03 -28.64 6.56
CA PRO A 86 1.31 -28.37 7.10
C PRO A 86 2.42 -28.35 6.05
N THR A 87 2.20 -29.00 4.91
CA THR A 87 3.11 -29.07 3.77
C THR A 87 2.86 -27.97 2.73
N ALA A 88 1.85 -27.12 2.92
CA ALA A 88 1.51 -26.06 1.99
C ALA A 88 2.63 -25.01 1.92
N TRP A 89 2.79 -24.39 0.75
CA TRP A 89 3.83 -23.39 0.51
C TRP A 89 3.70 -22.18 1.44
N GLN A 90 2.46 -21.83 1.85
CA GLN A 90 2.18 -20.77 2.81
C GLN A 90 2.86 -20.98 4.15
N VAL A 91 3.21 -22.22 4.53
CA VAL A 91 3.96 -22.51 5.76
C VAL A 91 5.45 -22.18 5.59
N ARG A 92 5.98 -22.25 4.37
CA ARG A 92 7.40 -22.08 4.03
C ARG A 92 7.73 -20.77 3.30
N TRP A 93 6.75 -19.90 3.12
CA TRP A 93 6.85 -18.67 2.30
C TRP A 93 8.05 -17.78 2.64
N ARG A 94 8.43 -17.65 3.92
CA ARG A 94 9.59 -16.85 4.36
C ARG A 94 10.93 -17.39 3.88
N ASN A 95 11.02 -18.69 3.61
CA ASN A 95 12.25 -19.32 3.16
C ASN A 95 12.40 -19.30 1.64
N GLN A 96 11.34 -18.96 0.90
CA GLN A 96 11.35 -18.91 -0.57
C GLN A 96 11.90 -17.58 -1.12
N GLY A 97 12.00 -16.53 -0.29
CA GLY A 97 12.59 -15.23 -0.66
C GLY A 97 14.08 -15.08 -0.33
N ARG A 98 14.73 -16.10 0.25
CA ARG A 98 16.18 -16.18 0.42
C ARG A 98 16.77 -17.02 -0.72
N VAL A 99 16.79 -16.45 -1.92
CA VAL A 99 17.76 -16.86 -2.93
C VAL A 99 18.82 -15.78 -2.91
N GLU A 100 20.06 -16.21 -2.70
CA GLU A 100 21.28 -15.40 -2.53
C GLU A 100 21.50 -14.38 -3.66
#